data_AF-A0A6P8SQM8-F1
#
_entry.id   AF-A0A6P8SQM8-F1
#
_cell.length_a   1.000
_cell.length_b   1.000
_cell.length_c   1.000
_cell.angle_alpha   90.00
_cell.angle_beta   90.00
_cell.angle_gamma   90.00
#
_symmetry.space_group_name_H-M   'P 1'
#
loop_
_entity.id
_entity.type
_entity.pdbx_description
1 polymer ?
#
loop_
_entity_poly.entity_id
_entity_poly.type
_entity_poly.pdbx_seq_one_letter_code
_entity_poly.pdbx_strand_id
1 'polypeptide(L)'
;MVKRVAVIGAGASGLAAIKCCLDEGLEPTCFERSSDIGGLWQYTEEVEDDRPSIYRSVVTNGSKEMMTYSDFPIPDHFSNYLSHFKVIDYFRLYIDHFNILKYIKFKTKVCTVRKCQDFSTTGQWVIVTEADGIQESAIFDAVLVCTGHFTEPYLPMELFPGIDKFKGQRFHSRMYKTPVGFEGKRILVVGLGNSAADIATELSYTADQVFVSTRRGVLVLSRIFGLGYPWDAIYITRIKRWLRNLLPFSLEMWMFEKSVNKWFDHAAFGLEIQKRVESVAFIT
;
A
#
# COMPACT_ATOMS: atom_id res chain seq x y z
N MET A 1 -7.77 35.76 4.32
CA MET A 1 -8.39 35.08 3.17
C MET A 1 -8.22 33.60 3.40
N VAL A 2 -9.29 32.80 3.29
CA VAL A 2 -9.19 31.33 3.41
C VAL A 2 -8.38 30.82 2.22
N LYS A 3 -7.39 29.96 2.46
CA LYS A 3 -6.53 29.42 1.38
C LYS A 3 -7.20 28.21 0.73
N ARG A 4 -7.23 28.20 -0.60
CA ARG A 4 -7.75 27.09 -1.42
C ARG A 4 -6.66 26.06 -1.65
N VAL A 5 -6.92 24.80 -1.32
CA VAL A 5 -5.95 23.70 -1.42
C VAL A 5 -6.46 22.64 -2.39
N ALA A 6 -5.65 22.28 -3.38
CA ALA A 6 -5.96 21.14 -4.23
C ALA A 6 -5.39 19.86 -3.62
N VAL A 7 -6.21 18.81 -3.55
CA VAL A 7 -5.79 17.46 -3.12
C VAL A 7 -5.89 16.51 -4.31
N ILE A 8 -4.81 15.81 -4.65
CA ILE A 8 -4.77 14.95 -5.84
C ILE A 8 -4.87 13.47 -5.42
N GLY A 9 -6.04 12.87 -5.61
CA GLY A 9 -6.38 11.49 -5.24
C GLY A 9 -7.12 11.39 -3.90
N ALA A 10 -8.16 10.55 -3.87
CA ALA A 10 -9.02 10.26 -2.72
C ALA A 10 -8.74 8.87 -2.10
N GLY A 11 -7.47 8.45 -2.12
CA GLY A 11 -6.98 7.33 -1.32
C GLY A 11 -6.81 7.71 0.16
N ALA A 12 -6.25 6.80 0.97
CA ALA A 12 -6.05 7.02 2.41
C ALA A 12 -5.34 8.36 2.74
N SER A 13 -4.32 8.73 1.96
CA SER A 13 -3.61 10.01 2.12
C SER A 13 -4.49 11.21 1.77
N GLY A 14 -5.33 11.09 0.75
CA GLY A 14 -6.22 12.15 0.29
C GLY A 14 -7.34 12.44 1.30
N LEU A 15 -7.95 11.39 1.85
CA LEU A 15 -8.98 11.52 2.88
C LEU A 15 -8.43 12.24 4.13
N ALA A 16 -7.24 11.85 4.58
CA ALA A 16 -6.55 12.54 5.67
C ALA A 16 -6.22 13.99 5.33
N ALA A 17 -5.71 14.25 4.11
CA ALA A 17 -5.37 15.60 3.66
C ALA A 17 -6.60 16.53 3.65
N ILE A 18 -7.75 16.07 3.15
CA ILE A 18 -8.99 16.85 3.18
C ILE A 18 -9.38 17.19 4.61
N LYS A 19 -9.41 16.19 5.51
CA LYS A 19 -9.79 16.40 6.90
C LYS A 19 -8.84 17.35 7.61
N CYS A 20 -7.52 17.18 7.47
CA CYS A 20 -6.53 18.09 8.04
C CYS A 20 -6.64 19.51 7.49
N CYS A 21 -6.98 19.67 6.20
CA CYS A 21 -7.26 21.00 5.65
C CYS A 21 -8.44 21.67 6.37
N LEU A 22 -9.51 20.93 6.65
CA LEU A 22 -10.69 21.46 7.34
C LEU A 22 -10.41 21.82 8.80
N ASP A 23 -9.64 20.99 9.52
CA ASP A 23 -9.21 21.28 10.90
C ASP A 23 -8.44 22.60 11.01
N GLU A 24 -7.62 22.90 10.00
CA GLU A 24 -6.81 24.12 9.92
C GLU A 24 -7.54 25.30 9.25
N GLY A 25 -8.83 25.18 8.98
CA GLY A 25 -9.65 26.25 8.39
C GLY A 25 -9.29 26.59 6.94
N LEU A 26 -8.77 25.61 6.18
CA LEU A 26 -8.48 25.71 4.75
C LEU A 26 -9.67 25.21 3.92
N GLU A 27 -9.68 25.52 2.62
CA GLU A 27 -10.74 25.10 1.69
C GLU A 27 -10.20 24.06 0.69
N PRO A 28 -10.33 22.75 0.97
CA PRO A 28 -9.84 21.71 0.09
C PRO A 28 -10.76 21.48 -1.12
N THR A 29 -10.18 21.14 -2.26
CA THR A 29 -10.86 20.52 -3.40
C THR A 29 -10.05 19.30 -3.81
N CYS A 30 -10.64 18.12 -3.67
CA CYS A 30 -10.02 16.86 -4.03
C CYS A 30 -10.44 16.42 -5.44
N PHE A 31 -9.47 15.99 -6.23
CA PHE A 31 -9.69 15.43 -7.57
C PHE A 31 -9.35 13.94 -7.55
N GLU A 32 -10.34 13.10 -7.79
CA GLU A 32 -10.20 11.64 -7.88
C GLU A 32 -10.49 11.20 -9.31
N ARG A 33 -9.56 10.43 -9.90
CA ARG A 33 -9.68 9.93 -11.27
C ARG A 33 -10.73 8.83 -11.39
N SER A 34 -10.90 8.01 -10.35
CA SER A 34 -11.87 6.91 -10.31
C SER A 34 -13.26 7.40 -9.91
N SER A 35 -14.23 6.49 -9.95
CA SER A 35 -15.62 6.76 -9.57
C SER A 35 -15.93 6.57 -8.08
N ASP A 36 -14.96 6.12 -7.28
CA ASP A 36 -15.11 5.89 -5.83
C ASP A 36 -13.76 6.16 -5.13
N ILE A 37 -13.79 6.21 -3.80
CA ILE A 37 -12.65 6.47 -2.92
C ILE A 37 -11.76 5.25 -2.69
N GLY A 38 -10.67 5.43 -1.95
CA GLY A 38 -9.90 4.35 -1.34
C GLY A 38 -8.65 3.92 -2.12
N GLY A 39 -8.59 4.24 -3.42
CA GLY A 39 -7.40 3.99 -4.25
C GLY A 39 -6.98 2.52 -4.23
N LEU A 40 -5.82 2.22 -3.62
CA LEU A 40 -5.28 0.86 -3.48
C LEU A 40 -6.27 -0.14 -2.88
N TRP A 41 -7.08 0.29 -1.91
CA TRP A 41 -7.98 -0.62 -1.17
C TRP A 41 -9.28 -0.92 -1.93
N GLN A 42 -9.56 -0.16 -2.99
CA GLN A 42 -10.74 -0.36 -3.83
C GLN A 42 -10.44 -1.45 -4.85
N TYR A 43 -10.78 -2.69 -4.49
CA TYR A 43 -10.66 -3.82 -5.40
C TYR A 43 -11.62 -3.69 -6.58
N THR A 44 -11.09 -4.03 -7.76
CA THR A 44 -11.86 -4.25 -8.98
C THR A 44 -11.40 -5.54 -9.63
N GLU A 45 -12.28 -6.20 -10.36
CA GLU A 45 -11.93 -7.41 -11.12
C GLU A 45 -10.90 -7.09 -12.21
N GLU A 46 -11.11 -5.98 -12.93
CA GLU A 46 -10.19 -5.55 -13.98
C GLU A 46 -9.06 -4.65 -13.45
N VAL A 47 -7.93 -4.70 -14.14
CA VAL A 47 -6.79 -3.81 -13.88
C VAL A 47 -6.98 -2.52 -14.68
N GLU A 48 -7.16 -1.40 -14.00
CA GLU A 48 -7.28 -0.09 -14.63
C GLU A 48 -5.92 0.60 -14.75
N ASP A 49 -5.67 1.30 -15.86
CA ASP A 49 -4.43 2.05 -16.05
C ASP A 49 -4.28 3.19 -15.04
N ASP A 50 -3.03 3.44 -14.65
CA ASP A 50 -2.59 4.36 -13.59
C ASP A 50 -3.34 4.27 -12.24
N ARG A 51 -4.04 3.16 -11.96
CA ARG A 51 -4.55 2.84 -10.62
C ARG A 51 -3.74 1.68 -10.02
N PRO A 52 -3.42 1.71 -8.71
CA PRO A 52 -2.88 0.52 -8.06
C PRO A 52 -3.90 -0.62 -8.15
N SER A 53 -3.39 -1.86 -8.18
CA SER A 53 -4.20 -3.07 -8.26
C SER A 53 -3.84 -3.99 -7.11
N ILE A 54 -4.88 -4.54 -6.48
CA ILE A 54 -4.78 -5.58 -5.46
C ILE A 54 -5.49 -6.85 -5.94
N TYR A 55 -5.10 -7.98 -5.36
CA TYR A 55 -5.78 -9.26 -5.49
C TYR A 55 -6.87 -9.40 -4.43
N ARG A 56 -7.85 -10.26 -4.70
CA ARG A 56 -9.12 -10.30 -3.96
C ARG A 56 -8.95 -10.70 -2.49
N SER A 57 -7.95 -11.52 -2.18
CA SER A 57 -7.69 -12.03 -0.84
C SER A 57 -6.81 -11.13 0.03
N VAL A 58 -6.46 -9.91 -0.42
CA VAL A 58 -5.64 -8.98 0.37
C VAL A 58 -6.28 -8.71 1.74
N VAL A 59 -5.46 -8.92 2.77
CA VAL A 59 -5.70 -8.55 4.17
C VAL A 59 -4.58 -7.63 4.64
N THR A 60 -4.88 -6.71 5.55
CA THR A 60 -3.88 -5.80 6.12
C THR A 60 -2.76 -6.56 6.84
N ASN A 61 -1.56 -6.01 6.78
CA ASN A 61 -0.41 -6.46 7.58
C ASN A 61 -0.21 -5.64 8.86
N GLY A 62 -0.80 -4.44 8.93
CA GLY A 62 -0.98 -3.68 10.16
C GLY A 62 -2.31 -4.01 10.84
N SER A 63 -2.30 -3.97 12.16
CA SER A 63 -3.48 -4.18 12.99
C SER A 63 -4.35 -2.93 13.07
N LYS A 64 -5.66 -3.12 13.32
CA LYS A 64 -6.66 -2.07 13.26
C LYS A 64 -6.31 -0.86 14.13
N GLU A 65 -5.89 -1.08 15.37
CA GLU A 65 -5.55 0.00 16.31
C GLU A 65 -4.25 0.73 15.93
N MET A 66 -3.38 0.09 15.15
CA MET A 66 -2.10 0.64 14.71
C MET A 66 -2.17 1.31 13.33
N MET A 67 -3.25 1.09 12.57
CA MET A 67 -3.45 1.63 11.22
C MET A 67 -4.53 2.71 11.13
N THR A 68 -5.30 2.90 12.20
CA THR A 68 -6.43 3.83 12.24
C THR A 68 -5.97 5.30 12.12
N TYR A 69 -6.87 6.18 11.70
CA TYR A 69 -6.62 7.63 11.81
C TYR A 69 -6.64 8.01 13.28
N SER A 70 -5.76 8.93 13.68
CA SER A 70 -5.44 9.18 15.10
C SER A 70 -6.62 9.58 15.98
N ASP A 71 -7.67 10.16 15.38
CA ASP A 71 -8.87 10.67 16.04
C ASP A 71 -10.14 9.93 15.62
N PHE A 72 -10.01 8.83 14.89
CA PHE A 72 -11.15 8.05 14.43
C PHE A 72 -10.78 6.56 14.46
N PRO A 73 -11.05 5.83 15.56
CA PRO A 73 -10.72 4.42 15.68
C PRO A 73 -11.56 3.54 14.74
N ILE A 74 -10.96 2.46 14.22
CA ILE A 74 -11.68 1.41 13.51
C ILE A 74 -12.67 0.74 14.48
N PRO A 75 -13.92 0.44 14.09
CA PRO A 75 -14.93 -0.12 15.00
C PRO A 75 -14.49 -1.40 15.74
N ASP A 76 -14.94 -1.54 16.99
CA ASP A 76 -14.60 -2.67 17.86
C ASP A 76 -14.94 -4.04 17.27
N HIS A 77 -16.05 -4.13 16.54
CA HIS A 77 -16.52 -5.36 15.93
C HIS A 77 -15.75 -5.78 14.66
N PHE A 78 -14.84 -4.94 14.15
CA PHE A 78 -13.94 -5.33 13.06
C PHE A 78 -12.80 -6.19 13.59
N SER A 79 -12.34 -7.12 12.75
CA SER A 79 -11.17 -7.97 13.02
C SER A 79 -9.90 -7.14 13.16
N ASN A 80 -8.93 -7.66 13.93
CA ASN A 80 -7.63 -7.00 14.11
C ASN A 80 -6.88 -6.77 12.79
N TYR A 81 -7.03 -7.67 11.82
CA TYR A 81 -6.52 -7.51 10.46
C TYR A 81 -7.71 -7.49 9.51
N LEU A 82 -7.76 -6.49 8.63
CA LEU A 82 -8.93 -6.19 7.81
C LEU A 82 -8.72 -6.71 6.40
N SER A 83 -9.74 -7.32 5.81
CA SER A 83 -9.80 -7.47 4.36
C SER A 83 -9.87 -6.09 3.69
N HIS A 84 -9.48 -6.01 2.42
CA HIS A 84 -9.53 -4.75 1.67
C HIS A 84 -10.92 -4.10 1.68
N PHE A 85 -12.01 -4.88 1.62
CA PHE A 85 -13.38 -4.36 1.66
C PHE A 85 -13.74 -3.76 3.03
N LYS A 86 -13.18 -4.29 4.13
CA LYS A 86 -13.36 -3.69 5.46
C LYS A 86 -12.57 -2.40 5.63
N VAL A 87 -11.43 -2.25 4.95
CA VAL A 87 -10.72 -0.97 4.90
C VAL A 87 -11.55 0.08 4.17
N ILE A 88 -12.23 -0.29 3.07
CA ILE A 88 -13.16 0.60 2.36
C ILE A 88 -14.36 0.97 3.24
N ASP A 89 -14.97 0.01 3.95
CA ASP A 89 -16.05 0.30 4.90
C ASP A 89 -15.60 1.36 5.94
N TYR A 90 -14.40 1.21 6.49
CA TYR A 90 -13.83 2.19 7.42
C TYR A 90 -13.62 3.58 6.79
N PHE A 91 -13.13 3.66 5.55
CA PHE A 91 -13.00 4.95 4.87
C PHE A 91 -14.35 5.62 4.62
N ARG A 92 -15.41 4.86 4.31
CA ARG A 92 -16.76 5.41 4.18
C ARG A 92 -17.27 5.96 5.52
N LEU A 93 -17.07 5.21 6.61
CA LEU A 93 -17.38 5.70 7.97
C LEU A 93 -16.64 7.01 8.30
N TYR A 94 -15.35 7.10 7.94
CA TYR A 94 -14.56 8.32 8.12
C TYR A 94 -15.11 9.49 7.30
N ILE A 95 -15.45 9.24 6.04
CA ILE A 95 -16.00 10.26 5.13
C ILE A 95 -17.32 10.80 5.66
N ASP A 96 -18.21 9.93 6.13
CA ASP A 96 -19.52 10.28 6.66
C ASP A 96 -19.38 11.06 7.98
N HIS A 97 -18.51 10.60 8.87
CA HIS A 97 -18.29 11.24 10.18
C HIS A 97 -17.79 12.67 10.05
N PHE A 98 -16.80 12.91 9.19
CA PHE A 98 -16.23 14.25 8.97
C PHE A 98 -16.90 15.04 7.85
N ASN A 99 -17.93 14.47 7.20
CA ASN A 99 -18.68 15.09 6.11
C ASN A 99 -17.78 15.64 4.98
N ILE A 100 -16.79 14.85 4.55
CA ILE A 100 -15.77 15.29 3.58
C ILE A 100 -16.08 14.92 2.13
N LEU A 101 -17.13 14.12 1.87
CA LEU A 101 -17.48 13.66 0.52
C LEU A 101 -17.69 14.82 -0.47
N LYS A 102 -18.30 15.92 0.01
CA LYS A 102 -18.59 17.13 -0.77
C LYS A 102 -17.36 17.85 -1.35
N TYR A 103 -16.17 17.55 -0.84
CA TYR A 103 -14.92 18.13 -1.34
C TYR A 103 -14.28 17.27 -2.45
N ILE A 104 -14.83 16.09 -2.75
CA ILE A 104 -14.26 15.14 -3.71
C ILE A 104 -14.99 15.24 -5.05
N LYS A 105 -14.24 15.53 -6.10
CA LYS A 105 -14.69 15.46 -7.50
C LYS A 105 -14.18 14.17 -8.11
N PHE A 106 -15.08 13.20 -8.26
CA PHE A 106 -14.81 11.92 -8.92
C PHE A 106 -14.70 12.07 -10.44
N LYS A 107 -14.16 11.04 -11.10
CA LYS A 107 -13.94 11.00 -12.55
C LYS A 107 -13.23 12.25 -13.10
N THR A 108 -12.38 12.86 -12.26
CA THR A 108 -11.69 14.12 -12.56
C THR A 108 -10.19 13.87 -12.45
N LYS A 109 -9.57 13.60 -13.60
CA LYS A 109 -8.13 13.34 -13.69
C LYS A 109 -7.36 14.66 -13.62
N VAL A 110 -6.35 14.76 -12.75
CA VAL A 110 -5.38 15.86 -12.82
C VAL A 110 -4.37 15.55 -13.91
N CYS A 111 -4.31 16.38 -14.94
CA CYS A 111 -3.42 16.21 -16.08
C CYS A 111 -2.10 16.95 -15.90
N THR A 112 -2.13 18.17 -15.35
CA THR A 112 -0.92 18.95 -15.08
C THR A 112 -1.05 19.81 -13.83
N VAL A 113 0.08 20.02 -13.16
CA VAL A 113 0.25 20.97 -12.06
C VAL A 113 1.43 21.86 -12.40
N ARG A 114 1.22 23.16 -12.52
CA ARG A 114 2.25 24.13 -12.92
C ARG A 114 2.24 25.32 -11.97
N LYS A 115 3.41 25.92 -11.75
CA LYS A 115 3.51 27.20 -11.06
C LYS A 115 2.82 28.29 -11.89
N CYS A 116 2.08 29.19 -11.25
CA CYS A 116 1.62 30.42 -11.89
C CYS A 116 2.81 31.26 -12.37
N GLN A 117 2.58 32.17 -13.33
CA GLN A 117 3.62 33.08 -13.84
C GLN A 117 4.20 33.97 -12.73
N ASP A 118 3.36 34.37 -11.78
CA ASP A 118 3.68 35.20 -10.62
C ASP A 118 3.96 34.37 -9.34
N PHE A 119 4.31 33.09 -9.47
CA PHE A 119 4.55 32.20 -8.33
C PHE A 119 5.55 32.74 -7.30
N SER A 120 6.55 33.52 -7.72
CA SER A 120 7.54 34.11 -6.81
C SER A 120 6.91 35.08 -5.81
N THR A 121 5.76 35.67 -6.13
CA THR A 121 5.00 36.56 -5.24
C THR A 121 3.77 35.87 -4.64
N THR A 122 3.07 35.04 -5.40
CA THR A 122 1.80 34.42 -4.98
C THR A 122 1.94 33.04 -4.35
N GLY A 123 2.94 32.25 -4.79
CA GLY A 123 3.09 30.84 -4.45
C GLY A 123 2.00 29.92 -5.04
N GLN A 124 1.20 30.42 -5.99
CA GLN A 124 0.00 29.73 -6.50
C GLN A 124 0.27 28.77 -7.66
N TRP A 125 -0.60 27.78 -7.80
CA TRP A 125 -0.49 26.72 -8.80
C TRP A 125 -1.68 26.75 -9.76
N VAL A 126 -1.42 26.59 -11.05
CA VAL A 126 -2.42 26.28 -12.07
C VAL A 126 -2.52 24.76 -12.17
N ILE A 127 -3.73 24.24 -11.99
CA ILE A 127 -4.04 22.82 -12.12
C ILE A 127 -4.97 22.64 -13.30
N VAL A 128 -4.60 21.75 -14.21
CA VAL A 128 -5.45 21.34 -15.34
C VAL A 128 -6.05 19.98 -15.02
N THR A 129 -7.37 19.91 -15.02
CA THR A 129 -8.14 18.68 -14.80
C THR A 129 -8.93 18.31 -16.05
N GLU A 130 -9.16 17.01 -16.23
CA GLU A 130 -9.99 16.47 -17.30
C GLU A 130 -11.13 15.64 -16.70
N ALA A 131 -12.36 15.95 -17.10
CA ALA A 131 -13.57 15.21 -16.76
C ALA A 131 -14.43 15.08 -18.02
N ASP A 132 -14.90 13.86 -18.33
CA ASP A 132 -15.70 13.56 -19.53
C ASP A 132 -15.12 14.11 -20.85
N GLY A 133 -13.78 14.12 -20.96
CA GLY A 133 -13.04 14.62 -22.12
C GLY A 133 -12.93 16.16 -22.19
N ILE A 134 -13.47 16.89 -21.21
CA ILE A 134 -13.39 18.34 -21.12
C ILE A 134 -12.27 18.71 -20.15
N GLN A 135 -11.37 19.59 -20.60
CA GLN A 135 -10.31 20.13 -19.77
C GLN A 135 -10.70 21.48 -19.17
N GLU A 136 -10.50 21.59 -17.86
CA GLU A 136 -10.68 22.81 -17.10
C GLU A 136 -9.37 23.18 -16.40
N SER A 137 -9.16 24.47 -16.16
CA SER A 137 -8.02 24.96 -15.39
C SER A 137 -8.49 25.81 -14.23
N ALA A 138 -7.84 25.64 -13.08
CA ALA A 138 -8.14 26.39 -11.87
C ALA A 138 -6.86 26.71 -11.10
N ILE A 139 -6.86 27.86 -10.42
CA ILE A 139 -5.75 28.31 -9.58
C ILE A 139 -6.02 27.93 -8.12
N PHE A 140 -4.98 27.45 -7.43
CA PHE A 140 -4.98 27.08 -6.02
C PHE A 140 -3.77 27.67 -5.28
N ASP A 141 -3.92 27.93 -3.98
CA ASP A 141 -2.87 28.49 -3.12
C ASP A 141 -1.85 27.44 -2.69
N ALA A 142 -2.24 26.17 -2.65
CA ALA A 142 -1.36 25.05 -2.35
C ALA A 142 -1.87 23.75 -3.00
N VAL A 143 -0.98 22.77 -3.10
CA VAL A 143 -1.27 21.45 -3.68
C VAL A 143 -0.74 20.35 -2.76
N LEU A 144 -1.57 19.36 -2.47
CA LEU A 144 -1.24 18.13 -1.75
C LEU A 144 -1.35 16.95 -2.72
N VAL A 145 -0.23 16.27 -2.98
CA VAL A 145 -0.16 15.14 -3.91
C VAL A 145 -0.39 13.83 -3.15
N CYS A 146 -1.49 13.14 -3.43
CA CYS A 146 -1.94 11.94 -2.72
C CYS A 146 -2.15 10.74 -3.67
N THR A 147 -1.39 10.67 -4.76
CA THR A 147 -1.53 9.67 -5.84
C THR A 147 -1.05 8.26 -5.47
N GLY A 148 -0.33 8.11 -4.35
CA GLY A 148 0.36 6.85 -4.02
C GLY A 148 1.51 6.54 -4.99
N HIS A 149 2.09 5.34 -4.86
CA HIS A 149 3.28 4.93 -5.62
C HIS A 149 3.26 3.46 -6.10
N PHE A 150 2.20 2.69 -5.82
CA PHE A 150 2.08 1.28 -6.21
C PHE A 150 1.33 1.08 -7.54
N THR A 151 1.34 2.10 -8.42
CA THR A 151 0.67 2.07 -9.74
C THR A 151 1.55 1.44 -10.81
N GLU A 152 2.78 1.92 -10.94
CA GLU A 152 3.71 1.54 -12.01
C GLU A 152 4.38 0.20 -11.70
N PRO A 153 4.16 -0.85 -12.51
CA PRO A 153 4.82 -2.14 -12.31
C PRO A 153 6.31 -2.05 -12.67
N TYR A 154 7.18 -2.59 -11.82
CA TYR A 154 8.60 -2.74 -12.13
C TYR A 154 8.88 -4.18 -12.54
N LEU A 155 9.17 -4.38 -13.83
CA LEU A 155 9.41 -5.71 -14.40
C LEU A 155 10.72 -5.71 -15.22
N PRO A 156 11.89 -5.90 -14.56
CA PRO A 156 13.20 -5.82 -15.20
C PRO A 156 13.53 -7.10 -15.98
N MET A 157 12.95 -7.23 -17.17
CA MET A 157 13.07 -8.43 -18.02
C MET A 157 14.50 -8.73 -18.46
N GLU A 158 15.32 -7.69 -18.58
CA GLU A 158 16.75 -7.77 -18.89
C GLU A 158 17.57 -8.57 -17.86
N LEU A 159 17.08 -8.71 -16.63
CA LEU A 159 17.73 -9.50 -15.58
C LEU A 159 17.48 -11.01 -15.70
N PHE A 160 16.65 -11.45 -16.64
CA PHE A 160 16.28 -12.86 -16.83
C PHE A 160 16.73 -13.37 -18.22
N PRO A 161 17.97 -13.83 -18.36
CA PRO A 161 18.46 -14.36 -19.63
C PRO A 161 17.59 -15.49 -20.18
N GLY A 162 17.19 -15.39 -21.45
CA GLY A 162 16.37 -16.40 -22.11
C GLY A 162 14.87 -16.31 -21.82
N ILE A 163 14.41 -15.28 -21.11
CA ILE A 163 12.99 -15.09 -20.76
C ILE A 163 12.07 -14.97 -21.99
N ASP A 164 12.60 -14.55 -23.15
CA ASP A 164 11.85 -14.48 -24.42
C ASP A 164 11.62 -15.85 -25.07
N LYS A 165 12.40 -16.86 -24.67
CA LYS A 165 12.20 -18.25 -25.11
C LYS A 165 11.13 -18.97 -24.28
N PHE A 166 10.70 -18.39 -23.16
CA PHE A 166 9.68 -18.97 -22.29
C PHE A 166 8.32 -18.93 -23.00
N LYS A 167 7.74 -20.12 -23.21
CA LYS A 167 6.46 -20.28 -23.92
C LYS A 167 5.22 -20.20 -23.02
N GLY A 168 5.42 -20.14 -21.70
CA GLY A 168 4.33 -20.04 -20.73
C GLY A 168 3.84 -18.61 -20.52
N GLN A 169 2.83 -18.46 -19.69
CA GLN A 169 2.30 -17.15 -19.30
C GLN A 169 3.21 -16.46 -18.26
N ARG A 170 3.43 -15.16 -18.41
CA ARG A 170 4.19 -14.32 -17.49
C ARG A 170 3.49 -12.98 -17.27
N PHE A 171 3.45 -12.49 -16.05
CA PHE A 171 2.88 -11.17 -15.70
C PHE A 171 3.43 -10.68 -14.35
N HIS A 172 3.40 -9.37 -14.13
CA HIS A 172 3.74 -8.75 -12.84
C HIS A 172 2.59 -8.92 -11.82
N SER A 173 2.88 -8.95 -10.52
CA SER A 173 1.89 -9.15 -9.44
C SER A 173 0.69 -8.19 -9.51
N ARG A 174 0.87 -6.98 -10.05
CA ARG A 174 -0.19 -6.00 -10.37
C ARG A 174 -1.36 -6.62 -11.17
N MET A 175 -1.05 -7.57 -12.05
CA MET A 175 -2.03 -8.25 -12.92
C MET A 175 -2.74 -9.42 -12.24
N TYR A 176 -2.27 -9.86 -11.07
CA TYR A 176 -2.89 -10.95 -10.33
C TYR A 176 -4.17 -10.49 -9.63
N LYS A 177 -5.22 -11.32 -9.68
CA LYS A 177 -6.54 -11.02 -9.10
C LYS A 177 -7.07 -12.15 -8.22
N THR A 178 -7.11 -13.35 -8.77
CA THR A 178 -7.61 -14.55 -8.11
C THR A 178 -6.77 -15.76 -8.53
N PRO A 179 -6.80 -16.87 -7.78
CA PRO A 179 -6.09 -18.09 -8.14
C PRO A 179 -6.79 -18.88 -9.26
N VAL A 180 -7.99 -18.47 -9.69
CA VAL A 180 -8.77 -19.17 -10.70
C VAL A 180 -8.04 -19.14 -12.05
N GLY A 181 -7.94 -20.30 -12.70
CA GLY A 181 -7.25 -20.48 -13.97
C GLY A 181 -5.79 -20.93 -13.83
N PHE A 182 -5.30 -21.11 -12.60
CA PHE A 182 -3.95 -21.62 -12.29
C PHE A 182 -3.92 -23.06 -11.77
N GLU A 183 -5.07 -23.74 -11.75
CA GLU A 183 -5.21 -25.11 -11.22
C GLU A 183 -4.31 -26.10 -11.97
N GLY A 184 -3.63 -26.97 -11.23
CA GLY A 184 -2.74 -28.00 -11.78
C GLY A 184 -1.54 -27.46 -12.57
N LYS A 185 -1.25 -26.16 -12.54
CA LYS A 185 -0.07 -25.58 -13.21
C LYS A 185 1.17 -25.68 -12.33
N ARG A 186 2.34 -25.62 -12.96
CA ARG A 186 3.62 -25.38 -12.28
C ARG A 186 3.96 -23.91 -12.38
N ILE A 187 4.11 -23.25 -11.25
CA ILE A 187 4.18 -21.80 -11.14
C ILE A 187 5.48 -21.40 -10.48
N LEU A 188 6.13 -20.38 -11.03
CA LEU A 188 7.30 -19.73 -10.42
C LEU A 188 6.92 -18.29 -10.07
N VAL A 189 6.94 -17.97 -8.78
CA VAL A 189 6.82 -16.60 -8.27
C VAL A 189 8.23 -16.05 -8.06
N VAL A 190 8.53 -14.91 -8.66
CA VAL A 190 9.86 -14.29 -8.60
C VAL A 190 9.85 -13.12 -7.64
N GLY A 191 10.82 -13.12 -6.72
CA GLY A 191 10.87 -12.19 -5.61
C GLY A 191 10.16 -12.75 -4.37
N LEU A 192 10.41 -12.09 -3.24
CA LEU A 192 9.84 -12.46 -1.95
C LEU A 192 9.54 -11.18 -1.17
N GLY A 193 8.58 -10.41 -1.69
CA GLY A 193 7.88 -9.36 -0.96
C GLY A 193 6.52 -9.86 -0.48
N ASN A 194 5.78 -9.07 0.31
CA ASN A 194 4.47 -9.48 0.86
C ASN A 194 3.52 -10.03 -0.22
N SER A 195 3.37 -9.33 -1.35
CA SER A 195 2.54 -9.82 -2.45
C SER A 195 3.02 -11.15 -3.02
N ALA A 196 4.33 -11.38 -3.13
CA ALA A 196 4.86 -12.63 -3.65
C ALA A 196 4.57 -13.80 -2.70
N ALA A 197 4.70 -13.60 -1.39
CA ALA A 197 4.38 -14.62 -0.40
C ALA A 197 2.88 -14.95 -0.37
N ASP A 198 2.02 -13.94 -0.38
CA ASP A 198 0.56 -14.15 -0.39
C ASP A 198 0.12 -14.85 -1.68
N ILE A 199 0.58 -14.39 -2.85
CA ILE A 199 0.24 -15.01 -4.15
C ILE A 199 0.77 -16.44 -4.24
N ALA A 200 2.02 -16.69 -3.83
CA ALA A 200 2.57 -18.04 -3.84
C ALA A 200 1.79 -18.98 -2.91
N THR A 201 1.42 -18.49 -1.72
CA THR A 201 0.62 -19.26 -0.75
C THR A 201 -0.77 -19.55 -1.31
N GLU A 202 -1.45 -18.55 -1.87
CA GLU A 202 -2.79 -18.71 -2.43
C GLU A 202 -2.81 -19.69 -3.62
N LEU A 203 -1.83 -19.58 -4.52
CA LEU A 203 -1.71 -20.49 -5.66
C LEU A 203 -1.32 -21.91 -5.24
N SER A 204 -0.62 -22.09 -4.12
CA SER A 204 -0.20 -23.41 -3.64
C SER A 204 -1.37 -24.34 -3.27
N TYR A 205 -2.56 -23.80 -3.04
CA TYR A 205 -3.75 -24.60 -2.71
C TYR A 205 -4.30 -25.39 -3.90
N THR A 206 -4.06 -24.95 -5.15
CA THR A 206 -4.67 -25.55 -6.35
C THR A 206 -3.69 -25.85 -7.48
N ALA A 207 -2.50 -25.23 -7.47
CA ALA A 207 -1.44 -25.52 -8.43
C ALA A 207 -0.82 -26.91 -8.19
N ASP A 208 -0.20 -27.49 -9.23
CA ASP A 208 0.56 -28.74 -9.11
C ASP A 208 1.83 -28.52 -8.27
N GLN A 209 2.54 -27.42 -8.54
CA GLN A 209 3.70 -26.98 -7.79
C GLN A 209 3.86 -25.46 -7.86
N VAL A 210 4.28 -24.85 -6.75
CA VAL A 210 4.66 -23.43 -6.68
C VAL A 210 6.08 -23.31 -6.16
N PHE A 211 6.92 -22.62 -6.92
CA PHE A 211 8.29 -22.27 -6.52
C PHE A 211 8.36 -20.78 -6.25
N VAL A 212 9.15 -20.39 -5.23
CA VAL A 212 9.45 -18.99 -4.96
C VAL A 212 10.94 -18.75 -5.12
N SER A 213 11.31 -17.83 -6.00
CA SER A 213 12.71 -17.49 -6.28
C SER A 213 13.10 -16.22 -5.55
N THR A 214 14.06 -16.33 -4.63
CA THR A 214 14.64 -15.20 -3.89
C THR A 214 16.16 -15.25 -3.93
N ARG A 215 16.80 -14.07 -3.93
CA ARG A 215 18.27 -13.95 -3.91
C ARG A 215 18.84 -13.65 -2.53
N ARG A 216 18.11 -12.93 -1.67
CA ARG A 216 18.65 -12.37 -0.42
C ARG A 216 18.13 -13.06 0.84
N GLY A 217 17.14 -13.94 0.73
CA GLY A 217 16.36 -14.41 1.87
C GLY A 217 15.46 -13.31 2.44
N VAL A 218 14.56 -13.68 3.34
CA VAL A 218 13.67 -12.75 4.06
C VAL A 218 13.31 -13.36 5.40
N LEU A 219 13.07 -12.52 6.39
CA LEU A 219 12.46 -12.97 7.63
C LEU A 219 10.93 -12.96 7.46
N VAL A 220 10.32 -14.12 7.65
CA VAL A 220 8.87 -14.32 7.61
C VAL A 220 8.39 -14.34 9.05
N LEU A 221 7.47 -13.43 9.38
CA LEU A 221 6.81 -13.39 10.66
C LEU A 221 5.30 -13.56 10.47
N SER A 222 4.63 -14.07 11.48
CA SER A 222 3.18 -14.13 11.47
C SER A 222 2.60 -12.82 11.97
N ARG A 223 1.45 -12.42 11.42
CA ARG A 223 0.54 -11.46 12.02
C ARG A 223 0.23 -11.79 13.50
N ILE A 224 0.14 -13.08 13.83
CA ILE A 224 -0.06 -13.57 15.20
C ILE A 224 1.29 -13.64 15.90
N PHE A 225 1.46 -12.88 16.98
CA PHE A 225 2.73 -12.79 17.68
C PHE A 225 2.58 -12.86 19.20
N GLY A 226 3.57 -13.47 19.87
CA GLY A 226 3.54 -13.63 21.33
C GLY A 226 2.26 -14.35 21.79
N LEU A 227 1.53 -13.75 22.73
CA LEU A 227 0.30 -14.31 23.32
C LEU A 227 -0.95 -14.18 22.42
N GLY A 228 -0.78 -14.32 21.11
CA GLY A 228 -1.87 -14.14 20.13
C GLY A 228 -2.20 -12.68 19.78
N TYR A 229 -1.37 -11.73 20.22
CA TYR A 229 -1.54 -10.32 19.89
C TYR A 229 -1.00 -10.00 18.49
N PRO A 230 -1.48 -8.90 17.87
CA PRO A 230 -0.88 -8.38 16.66
C PRO A 230 0.62 -8.06 16.82
N TRP A 231 1.42 -8.45 15.82
CA TRP A 231 2.88 -8.29 15.86
C TRP A 231 3.32 -6.85 16.09
N ASP A 232 2.63 -5.90 15.46
CA ASP A 232 2.91 -4.47 15.49
C ASP A 232 2.56 -3.83 16.83
N ALA A 233 1.44 -4.22 17.45
CA ALA A 233 1.08 -3.79 18.80
C ALA A 233 2.14 -4.23 19.84
N ILE A 234 2.75 -5.40 19.62
CA ILE A 234 3.83 -5.91 20.49
C ILE A 234 5.18 -5.29 20.13
N TYR A 235 5.51 -5.13 18.85
CA TYR A 235 6.84 -4.75 18.39
C TYR A 235 7.05 -3.23 18.31
N ILE A 236 6.04 -2.47 17.91
CA ILE A 236 6.07 -1.03 17.65
C ILE A 236 5.57 -0.28 18.89
N THR A 237 6.33 -0.36 19.98
CA THR A 237 6.07 0.40 21.20
C THR A 237 7.15 1.42 21.47
N ARG A 238 6.83 2.52 22.17
CA ARG A 238 7.81 3.57 22.51
C ARG A 238 8.99 3.02 23.31
N ILE A 239 8.74 2.15 24.28
CA ILE A 239 9.80 1.54 25.10
C ILE A 239 10.71 0.64 24.27
N LYS A 240 10.16 -0.20 23.38
CA LYS A 240 10.99 -1.05 22.52
C LYS A 240 11.77 -0.24 21.50
N ARG A 241 11.16 0.80 20.91
CA ARG A 241 11.86 1.73 20.02
C ARG A 241 13.01 2.43 20.75
N TRP A 242 12.78 2.92 21.97
CA TRP A 242 13.82 3.55 22.78
C TRP A 242 14.97 2.58 23.07
N LEU A 243 14.68 1.34 23.48
CA LEU A 243 15.70 0.30 23.69
C LEU A 243 16.49 0.00 22.41
N ARG A 244 15.82 -0.16 21.26
CA ARG A 244 16.48 -0.43 19.97
C ARG A 244 17.40 0.71 19.54
N ASN A 245 17.00 1.96 19.77
CA ASN A 245 17.83 3.13 19.47
C ASN A 245 19.11 3.21 20.33
N LEU A 246 19.17 2.51 21.48
CA LEU A 246 20.37 2.44 22.32
C LEU A 246 21.30 1.29 21.92
N LEU A 247 20.82 0.34 21.12
CA LEU A 247 21.56 -0.86 20.76
C LEU A 247 22.24 -0.67 19.39
N PRO A 248 23.44 -1.23 19.18
CA PRO A 248 24.01 -1.33 17.85
C PRO A 248 23.07 -2.10 16.92
N PHE A 249 22.90 -1.64 15.68
CA PHE A 249 22.03 -2.26 14.68
C PHE A 249 22.27 -3.77 14.52
N SER A 250 23.52 -4.22 14.58
CA SER A 250 23.88 -5.64 14.49
C SER A 250 23.30 -6.47 15.64
N LEU A 251 23.24 -5.92 16.85
CA LEU A 251 22.68 -6.59 18.03
C LEU A 251 21.16 -6.57 17.99
N GLU A 252 20.55 -5.45 17.58
CA GLU A 252 19.10 -5.36 17.33
C GLU A 252 18.66 -6.42 16.31
N MET A 253 19.32 -6.49 15.16
CA MET A 253 19.02 -7.44 14.10
C MET A 253 19.21 -8.89 14.56
N TRP A 254 20.29 -9.19 15.29
CA TRP A 254 20.50 -10.53 15.83
C TRP A 254 19.41 -10.94 16.82
N MET A 255 18.97 -10.04 17.71
CA MET A 255 17.87 -10.32 18.64
C MET A 255 16.54 -10.52 17.90
N PHE A 256 16.30 -9.73 16.85
CA PHE A 256 15.12 -9.85 16.02
C PHE A 256 15.10 -11.17 15.25
N GLU A 257 16.20 -11.52 14.55
CA GLU A 257 16.40 -12.81 13.88
C GLU A 257 16.15 -13.97 14.84
N LYS A 258 16.72 -13.92 16.06
CA LYS A 258 16.48 -14.95 17.08
C LYS A 258 15.02 -15.00 17.52
N SER A 259 14.32 -13.88 17.60
CA SER A 259 12.91 -13.85 17.99
C SER A 259 12.02 -14.46 16.91
N VAL A 260 12.28 -14.17 15.64
CA VAL A 260 11.47 -14.68 14.52
C VAL A 260 11.76 -16.17 14.27
N ASN A 261 13.01 -16.62 14.44
CA ASN A 261 13.37 -18.04 14.36
C ASN A 261 12.74 -18.94 15.46
N LYS A 262 12.09 -18.35 16.48
CA LYS A 262 11.29 -19.14 17.44
C LYS A 262 10.06 -19.77 16.80
N TRP A 263 9.57 -19.21 15.69
CA TRP A 263 8.44 -19.78 14.96
C TRP A 263 8.87 -20.97 14.12
N PHE A 264 9.88 -20.78 13.27
CA PHE A 264 10.56 -21.85 12.53
C PHE A 264 11.98 -21.42 12.14
N ASP A 265 12.86 -22.39 11.91
CA ASP A 265 14.24 -22.15 11.49
C ASP A 265 14.29 -21.68 10.02
N HIS A 266 14.59 -20.41 9.81
CA HIS A 266 14.63 -19.82 8.47
C HIS A 266 15.77 -20.39 7.62
N ALA A 267 16.88 -20.82 8.22
CA ALA A 267 17.97 -21.43 7.47
C ALA A 267 17.56 -22.82 6.95
N ALA A 268 16.89 -23.62 7.79
CA ALA A 268 16.37 -24.93 7.39
C ALA A 268 15.33 -24.84 6.25
N PHE A 269 14.59 -23.73 6.19
CA PHE A 269 13.60 -23.46 5.13
C PHE A 269 14.17 -22.67 3.93
N GLY A 270 15.48 -22.39 3.90
CA GLY A 270 16.13 -21.68 2.78
C GLY A 270 15.79 -20.19 2.68
N LEU A 271 15.37 -19.57 3.79
CA LEU A 271 14.93 -18.17 3.89
C LEU A 271 15.93 -17.26 4.62
N GLU A 272 17.06 -17.79 5.08
CA GLU A 272 18.09 -17.03 5.79
C GLU A 272 18.59 -15.80 5.00
N ILE A 273 18.79 -14.69 5.70
CA ILE A 273 19.29 -13.45 5.13
C ILE A 273 20.79 -13.59 4.79
N GLN A 274 21.13 -13.54 3.50
CA GLN A 274 22.52 -13.70 3.04
C GLN A 274 23.39 -12.45 3.24
N LYS A 275 22.78 -11.24 3.29
CA LYS A 275 23.49 -9.98 3.56
C LYS A 275 22.68 -9.11 4.49
N ARG A 276 23.26 -8.79 5.65
CA ARG A 276 22.73 -7.81 6.62
C ARG A 276 22.92 -6.41 6.05
N VAL A 277 21.92 -5.91 5.32
CA VAL A 277 21.88 -4.52 4.85
C VAL A 277 21.12 -3.69 5.89
N GLU A 278 21.34 -2.37 5.92
CA GLU A 278 20.73 -1.40 6.85
C GLU A 278 19.18 -1.40 6.84
N SER A 279 18.56 -2.09 5.87
CA SER A 279 17.12 -2.38 5.88
C SER A 279 16.88 -3.87 5.66
N VAL A 280 16.12 -4.47 6.58
CA VAL A 280 15.58 -5.82 6.43
C VAL A 280 14.10 -5.69 6.11
N ALA A 281 13.72 -6.21 4.94
CA ALA A 281 12.32 -6.37 4.59
C ALA A 281 11.77 -7.58 5.35
N PHE A 282 10.55 -7.45 5.84
CA PHE A 282 9.83 -8.51 6.53
C PHE A 282 8.56 -8.86 5.77
N ILE A 283 8.17 -10.12 5.85
CA ILE A 283 6.89 -10.60 5.34
C ILE A 283 6.00 -11.01 6.49
N THR A 284 4.73 -10.61 6.43
CA THR A 284 3.70 -10.74 7.48
C THR A 284 2.42 -11.41 7.00
#